data_AF-A0A920SPD0-F1
#
_entry.id   AF-A0A920SPD0-F1
#
_cell.length_a   1.000
_cell.length_b   1.000
_cell.length_c   1.000
_cell.angle_alpha   90.00
_cell.angle_beta   90.00
_cell.angle_gamma   90.00
#
_symmetry.space_group_name_H-M   'P 1'
#
loop_
_entity.id
_entity.type
_entity.pdbx_description
1 polymer ?
#
loop_
_entity_poly.entity_id
_entity_poly.type
_entity_poly.pdbx_seq_one_letter_code
_entity_poly.pdbx_strand_id
1 'polypeptide(L)' 'MGHAVGRALAEHGIEILTSLAGRSERTQTLARAAGFKEVPTLEDVVSEADLVLSILVPIPRRNVCP' A
#
# COMPACT_ATOMS: atom_id res chain seq x y z
N MET A 1 -1.03 4.00 -7.33
CA MET A 1 0.14 4.74 -6.81
C MET A 1 0.89 3.94 -5.77
N GLY A 2 0.26 3.48 -4.66
CA GLY A 2 0.94 2.68 -3.62
C GLY A 2 1.73 1.48 -4.14
N HIS A 3 1.14 0.67 -5.03
CA HIS A 3 1.83 -0.47 -5.65
C HIS A 3 3.10 -0.08 -6.44
N ALA A 4 3.11 1.05 -7.16
CA ALA A 4 4.28 1.47 -7.93
C ALA A 4 5.43 1.89 -7.02
N VAL A 5 5.12 2.59 -5.92
CA VAL A 5 6.11 2.97 -4.91
C VAL A 5 6.64 1.73 -4.17
N GLY A 6 5.75 0.83 -3.74
CA GLY A 6 6.16 -0.41 -3.11
C GLY A 6 7.05 -1.26 -4.02
N ARG A 7 6.75 -1.33 -5.33
CA ARG A 7 7.61 -2.05 -6.30
C ARG A 7 8.99 -1.42 -6.39
N ALA A 8 9.09 -0.10 -6.48
CA ALA A 8 10.37 0.58 -6.51
C ALA A 8 11.20 0.32 -5.23
N LEU A 9 10.56 0.30 -4.06
CA LEU A 9 11.23 -0.04 -2.80
C LEU A 9 11.69 -1.52 -2.78
N ALA A 10 10.84 -2.43 -3.26
CA ALA A 10 11.18 -3.86 -3.36
C ALA A 10 12.36 -4.11 -4.30
N GLU A 11 12.44 -3.40 -5.43
CA GLU A 11 13.58 -3.45 -6.37
C GLU A 11 14.92 -3.05 -5.70
N HIS A 12 14.89 -2.27 -4.63
CA HIS A 12 16.07 -1.86 -3.85
C HIS A 12 16.32 -2.76 -2.62
N GLY A 13 15.65 -3.91 -2.52
CA GLY A 13 15.86 -4.91 -1.47
C GLY A 13 15.08 -4.65 -0.18
N ILE A 14 14.11 -3.74 -0.18
CA ILE A 14 13.25 -3.49 0.98
C ILE A 14 12.08 -4.48 0.95
N GLU A 15 11.89 -5.23 2.03
CA GLU A 15 10.72 -6.08 2.18
C GLU A 15 9.45 -5.22 2.34
N ILE A 16 8.45 -5.48 1.51
CA ILE A 16 7.18 -4.75 1.53
C ILE A 16 6.12 -5.62 2.17
N LEU A 17 5.65 -5.17 3.34
CA LEU A 17 4.54 -5.76 4.06
C LEU A 17 3.24 -5.00 3.75
N THR A 18 2.16 -5.72 3.44
CA THR A 18 0.85 -5.12 3.18
C THR A 18 -0.28 -6.01 3.64
N SER A 19 -1.41 -5.41 4.02
CA SER A 19 -2.68 -6.11 4.16
C SER A 19 -3.62 -5.71 3.02
N LEU A 20 -4.23 -6.70 2.40
CA LEU A 20 -5.15 -6.52 1.27
C LEU A 20 -6.60 -6.84 1.65
N ALA A 21 -6.86 -7.09 2.94
CA ALA A 21 -8.19 -7.31 3.47
C ALA A 21 -9.14 -6.16 3.09
N GLY A 22 -10.28 -6.50 2.50
CA GLY A 22 -11.28 -5.53 2.05
C GLY A 22 -10.87 -4.69 0.83
N ARG A 23 -9.73 -4.98 0.18
CA ARG A 23 -9.32 -4.32 -1.07
C ARG A 23 -9.83 -5.09 -2.29
N SER A 24 -10.00 -4.37 -3.40
CA SER A 24 -10.47 -4.93 -4.66
C SER A 24 -9.49 -5.97 -5.24
N GLU A 25 -10.00 -6.93 -6.02
CA GLU A 25 -9.17 -7.93 -6.73
C GLU A 25 -8.06 -7.28 -7.54
N ARG A 26 -8.34 -6.17 -8.25
CA ARG A 26 -7.34 -5.41 -8.99
C ARG A 26 -6.14 -5.01 -8.11
N THR A 27 -6.41 -4.58 -6.88
CA THR A 27 -5.35 -4.17 -5.93
C THR A 27 -4.56 -5.39 -5.48
N GLN A 28 -5.25 -6.51 -5.25
CA GLN A 28 -4.63 -7.77 -4.86
C GLN A 28 -3.69 -8.30 -5.94
N THR A 29 -4.13 -8.33 -7.20
CA THR A 29 -3.32 -8.77 -8.34
C THR A 29 -2.06 -7.92 -8.49
N LEU A 30 -2.17 -6.61 -8.36
CA LEU A 30 -1.01 -5.72 -8.45
C LEU A 30 -0.03 -5.98 -7.31
N ALA A 31 -0.49 -6.05 -6.05
CA ALA A 31 0.39 -6.33 -4.91
C ALA A 31 1.14 -7.66 -5.06
N ARG A 32 0.46 -8.72 -5.50
CA ARG A 32 1.09 -10.03 -5.78
C ARG A 32 2.11 -9.95 -6.91
N ALA A 33 1.80 -9.23 -7.99
CA ALA A 33 2.73 -9.04 -9.11
C ALA A 33 3.99 -8.26 -8.73
N ALA A 34 3.95 -7.44 -7.66
CA ALA A 34 5.15 -6.80 -7.11
C ALA A 34 5.84 -7.60 -5.99
N GLY A 35 5.37 -8.81 -5.67
CA GLY A 35 6.01 -9.67 -4.68
C GLY A 35 5.88 -9.17 -3.24
N PHE A 36 4.83 -8.42 -2.90
CA PHE A 36 4.63 -7.95 -1.53
C PHE A 36 4.25 -9.12 -0.61
N LYS A 37 4.76 -9.10 0.62
CA LYS A 37 4.34 -10.00 1.69
C LYS A 37 2.96 -9.57 2.18
N GLU A 38 1.99 -10.47 2.06
CA GLU A 38 0.61 -10.24 2.47
C GLU A 38 0.40 -10.76 3.89
N VAL A 39 -0.17 -9.91 4.77
CA VAL A 39 -0.61 -10.29 6.12
C VAL A 39 -2.12 -10.11 6.27
N PRO A 40 -2.76 -10.87 7.18
CA PRO A 40 -4.22 -10.93 7.29
C PRO A 40 -4.86 -9.58 7.60
N THR A 41 -4.26 -8.80 8.49
CA THR A 41 -4.87 -7.55 9.00
C THR A 41 -3.93 -6.36 8.92
N LEU A 42 -4.49 -5.14 9.03
CA LEU A 42 -3.68 -3.93 9.09
C LEU A 42 -2.89 -3.85 10.40
N GLU A 43 -3.45 -4.39 11.48
CA GLU A 43 -2.83 -4.53 12.79
C GLU A 43 -1.55 -5.37 12.71
N ASP A 44 -1.56 -6.45 11.93
CA ASP A 44 -0.37 -7.27 11.67
C ASP A 44 0.71 -6.45 10.95
N VAL A 45 0.32 -5.63 9.95
CA VAL A 45 1.25 -4.73 9.25
C VAL A 45 1.91 -3.78 10.24
N VAL A 46 1.13 -3.14 11.10
CA VAL A 46 1.64 -2.16 12.06
C VAL A 46 2.52 -2.82 13.13
N SER A 47 2.25 -4.07 13.47
CA SER A 47 3.00 -4.81 14.49
C SER A 47 4.33 -5.35 13.98
N GLU A 48 4.40 -5.75 12.70
CA GLU A 48 5.60 -6.33 12.09
C GLU A 48 6.49 -5.30 11.35
N ALA A 49 5.93 -4.19 10.86
CA ALA A 49 6.68 -3.26 10.02
C ALA A 49 7.60 -2.33 10.83
N ASP A 50 8.86 -2.19 10.36
CA ASP A 50 9.80 -1.20 10.89
C ASP A 50 9.42 0.25 10.52
N LEU A 51 8.73 0.42 9.37
CA LEU A 51 8.31 1.72 8.84
C LEU A 51 6.98 1.62 8.11
N VAL A 52 6.04 2.50 8.46
CA VAL A 52 4.71 2.58 7.82
C VAL A 52 4.66 3.78 6.89
N LEU A 53 4.42 3.52 5.60
CA LEU A 53 4.28 4.54 4.57
C LEU A 53 2.82 4.71 4.13
N SER A 54 2.18 5.82 4.51
CA SER A 54 0.81 6.15 4.12
C SER A 54 0.79 7.02 2.86
N ILE A 55 0.45 6.43 1.71
CA ILE A 55 0.31 7.13 0.43
C ILE A 55 -1.17 7.32 0.13
N LEU A 56 -1.66 8.52 0.41
CA LEU A 56 -3.04 8.92 0.13
C LEU A 56 -3.11 9.67 -1.20
N VAL A 57 -4.20 9.45 -1.95
CA VAL A 57 -4.55 10.36 -3.04
C VAL A 57 -4.98 11.68 -2.38
N PRO A 58 -4.49 12.84 -2.83
CA PRO A 58 -4.99 14.10 -2.32
C PRO A 58 -6.51 14.17 -2.54
N ILE A 59 -7.24 14.60 -1.52
CA ILE A 59 -8.68 14.83 -1.64
C ILE A 59 -8.94 15.79 -2.81
N PRO A 60 -9.97 15.54 -3.65
CA PRO A 60 -10.33 16.49 -4.69
C PRO A 60 -10.57 17.86 -4.07
N ARG A 61 -9.99 18.91 -4.65
CA ARG A 61 -10.26 20.29 -4.27
C ARG A 61 -11.78 20.49 -4.27
N ARG A 62 -12.39 20.63 -3.10
CA ARG A 62 -13.75 21.17 -3.01
C ARG A 62 -13.62 22.63 -3.43
N ASN A 63 -14.21 22.99 -4.58
CA ASN A 63 -14.31 24.39 -4.97
C ASN A 63 -15.02 25.12 -3.82
N VAL A 64 -14.25 25.89 -3.05
CA VAL A 64 -14.81 26.89 -2.15
C VAL A 64 -15.29 27.98 -3.09
N CYS A 65 -16.58 27.95 -3.43
CA CYS A 65 -17.22 29.09 -4.07
C CYS A 65 -17.16 30.27 -3.08
N PRO A 66 -16.78 31.48 -3.53
CA PRO A 66 -16.80 32.68 -2.70
C PRO A 66 -18.23 33.06 -2.28
#